data_AF-A0A5M5DSS5-F1
#
_entry.id   AF-A0A5M5DSS5-F1
#
_cell.length_a   1.000
_cell.length_b   1.000
_cell.length_c   1.000
_cell.angle_alpha   90.00
_cell.angle_beta   90.00
_cell.angle_gamma   90.00
#
_symmetry.space_group_name_H-M   'P 1'
#
loop_
_entity.id
_entity.type
_entity.pdbx_description
1 polymer ?
#
loop_
_entity_poly.entity_id
_entity_poly.type
_entity_poly.pdbx_seq_one_letter_code
_entity_poly.pdbx_strand_id
1 'polypeptide(L)'
;MPDYEKNDFYGYSDDFQISIILNQGKTLVLDIFPEPSLKNSRCISYKGRKKLEEIIENQGVYIYLQDIEKANKISRFQNYASLLAGAILAWIVELFVSIILVWKRLVVTK
;
A
#
# COMPACT_ATOMS: atom_id res chain seq x y z
N MET A 1 -44.51 4.79 -1.27
CA MET A 1 -43.21 4.29 -1.75
C MET A 1 -43.48 3.70 -3.12
N PRO A 2 -42.91 4.21 -4.22
CA PRO A 2 -43.12 3.56 -5.49
C PRO A 2 -42.26 2.29 -5.54
N ASP A 3 -42.93 1.17 -5.83
CA ASP A 3 -42.30 -0.09 -6.22
C ASP A 3 -41.50 0.16 -7.51
N TYR A 4 -40.19 -0.04 -7.44
CA TYR A 4 -39.37 -0.10 -8.64
C TYR A 4 -39.69 -1.43 -9.32
N GLU A 5 -40.49 -1.37 -10.38
CA GLU A 5 -40.67 -2.49 -11.31
C GLU A 5 -39.29 -3.02 -11.68
N LYS A 6 -39.09 -4.32 -11.39
CA LYS A 6 -38.03 -5.16 -11.95
C LYS A 6 -38.21 -5.15 -13.46
N ASN A 7 -37.73 -4.08 -14.11
CA ASN A 7 -37.57 -4.08 -15.54
C ASN A 7 -36.53 -5.14 -15.84
N ASP A 8 -36.96 -6.14 -16.58
CA ASP A 8 -36.17 -7.23 -17.11
C ASP A 8 -34.99 -6.68 -17.93
N PHE A 9 -33.86 -6.42 -17.27
CA PHE A 9 -32.60 -5.96 -17.85
C PHE A 9 -31.88 -7.08 -18.63
N TYR A 10 -32.60 -7.88 -19.41
CA TYR A 10 -32.02 -8.90 -20.29
C TYR A 10 -31.50 -8.25 -21.59
N GLY A 11 -30.25 -7.78 -21.53
CA GLY A 11 -29.49 -7.35 -22.69
C GLY A 11 -28.03 -7.19 -22.33
N TYR A 12 -27.18 -8.06 -22.86
CA TYR A 12 -25.71 -7.90 -22.86
C TYR A 12 -25.34 -6.70 -23.73
N SER A 13 -25.61 -5.48 -23.27
CA SER A 13 -25.08 -4.28 -23.91
C SER A 13 -23.97 -3.70 -23.04
N ASP A 14 -22.80 -3.54 -23.63
CA ASP A 14 -21.60 -2.89 -23.07
C ASP A 14 -21.78 -1.36 -22.96
N ASP A 15 -23.02 -0.86 -23.03
CA ASP A 15 -23.35 0.56 -23.18
C ASP A 15 -23.11 1.38 -21.90
N PHE A 16 -22.83 0.71 -20.76
CA PHE A 16 -22.64 1.38 -19.48
C PHE A 16 -21.17 1.35 -19.06
N GLN A 17 -20.61 2.55 -18.88
CA GLN A 17 -19.27 2.73 -18.35
C GLN A 17 -19.27 3.81 -17.26
N ILE A 18 -18.76 3.46 -16.08
CA ILE A 18 -18.45 4.42 -15.02
C ILE A 18 -16.94 4.56 -14.96
N SER A 19 -16.44 5.80 -14.95
CA SER A 19 -15.01 6.10 -14.86
C SER A 19 -14.76 7.10 -13.73
N ILE A 20 -13.90 6.73 -12.80
CA ILE A 20 -13.47 7.57 -11.68
C ILE A 20 -12.07 8.06 -11.99
N ILE A 21 -11.92 9.36 -12.20
CA ILE A 21 -10.62 10.00 -12.46
C ILE A 21 -9.95 10.29 -11.13
N LEU A 22 -8.72 9.79 -10.97
CA LEU A 22 -7.91 9.97 -9.78
C LEU A 22 -6.89 11.10 -10.01
N ASN A 23 -6.89 12.08 -9.10
CA ASN A 23 -5.83 13.08 -9.06
C ASN A 23 -4.69 12.59 -8.15
N GLN A 24 -3.76 11.81 -8.73
CA GLN A 24 -2.64 11.23 -8.01
C GLN A 24 -1.55 12.28 -7.79
N GLY A 25 -1.57 12.93 -6.63
CA GLY A 25 -0.48 13.83 -6.19
C GLY A 25 -0.12 13.71 -4.70
N LYS A 26 -1.07 13.26 -3.86
CA LYS A 26 -0.88 13.15 -2.41
C LYS A 26 -1.28 11.78 -1.85
N THR A 27 -2.05 11.01 -2.62
CA THR A 27 -2.64 9.75 -2.15
C THR A 27 -2.34 8.59 -3.10
N LEU A 28 -2.06 7.43 -2.53
CA LEU A 28 -1.93 6.13 -3.21
C LEU A 28 -3.21 5.34 -3.00
N VAL A 29 -3.71 4.71 -4.07
CA VAL A 29 -4.85 3.80 -3.98
C VAL A 29 -4.35 2.42 -3.58
N LEU A 30 -4.63 2.01 -2.34
CA LEU A 30 -4.30 0.69 -1.82
C LEU A 30 -5.24 -0.36 -2.39
N ASP A 31 -6.54 -0.11 -2.28
CA ASP A 31 -7.56 -1.09 -2.64
C ASP A 31 -8.86 -0.40 -3.10
N ILE A 32 -9.65 -1.12 -3.89
CA ILE A 32 -10.90 -0.64 -4.49
C ILE A 32 -11.94 -1.75 -4.42
N PHE A 33 -13.12 -1.46 -3.89
CA PHE A 33 -14.24 -2.41 -3.85
C PHE A 33 -15.55 -1.74 -4.29
N PRO A 34 -16.34 -2.35 -5.18
CA PRO A 34 -16.10 -3.63 -5.86
C PRO A 34 -14.97 -3.55 -6.89
N GLU A 35 -14.45 -4.70 -7.32
CA GLU A 35 -13.30 -4.79 -8.21
C GLU A 35 -13.59 -4.14 -9.58
N PRO A 36 -12.75 -3.20 -10.06
CA PRO A 36 -12.97 -2.52 -11.32
C PRO A 36 -12.67 -3.41 -12.53
N SER A 37 -13.31 -3.11 -13.66
CA SER A 37 -12.99 -3.74 -14.94
C SER A 37 -11.60 -3.37 -15.44
N LEU A 38 -11.17 -2.13 -15.17
CA LEU A 38 -9.85 -1.64 -15.54
C LEU A 38 -9.36 -0.63 -14.49
N LYS A 39 -8.12 -0.82 -14.03
CA LYS A 39 -7.42 0.10 -13.12
C LYS A 39 -6.13 0.54 -13.78
N ASN A 40 -5.94 1.85 -13.91
CA ASN A 40 -4.66 2.43 -14.31
C ASN A 40 -4.30 3.59 -13.35
N SER A 41 -3.13 4.19 -13.55
CA SER A 41 -2.60 5.24 -12.66
C SER A 41 -3.42 6.54 -12.63
N ARG A 42 -4.46 6.69 -13.46
CA ARG A 42 -5.28 7.92 -13.46
C ARG A 42 -6.78 7.65 -13.43
N CYS A 43 -7.20 6.41 -13.62
CA CYS A 43 -8.59 6.07 -13.86
C CYS A 43 -8.90 4.67 -13.33
N ILE A 44 -10.06 4.57 -12.71
CA ILE A 44 -10.72 3.33 -12.35
C ILE A 44 -11.98 3.26 -13.20
N SER A 45 -12.13 2.21 -14.00
CA SER A 45 -13.28 2.03 -14.89
C SER A 45 -14.04 0.76 -14.57
N TYR A 46 -15.36 0.88 -14.58
CA TYR A 46 -16.33 -0.20 -14.51
C TYR A 46 -17.09 -0.24 -15.84
N LYS A 47 -17.12 -1.39 -16.48
CA LYS A 47 -17.74 -1.59 -17.79
C LYS A 47 -18.76 -2.73 -17.73
N GLY A 48 -19.90 -2.50 -18.37
CA GLY A 48 -20.98 -3.45 -18.48
C GLY A 48 -21.94 -3.43 -17.29
N ARG A 49 -23.15 -3.94 -17.53
CA ARG A 49 -24.26 -3.91 -16.56
C ARG A 49 -23.95 -4.65 -15.27
N LYS A 50 -23.31 -5.82 -15.36
CA LYS A 50 -22.92 -6.62 -14.19
C LYS A 50 -22.08 -5.81 -13.19
N LYS A 51 -21.15 -4.99 -13.69
CA LYS A 51 -20.32 -4.16 -12.81
C LYS A 51 -21.09 -3.00 -12.18
N LEU A 52 -22.11 -2.49 -12.86
CA LEU A 52 -23.00 -1.47 -12.32
C LEU A 52 -23.92 -2.07 -11.25
N GLU A 53 -24.43 -3.28 -11.45
CA GLU A 53 -25.16 -4.06 -10.44
C GLU A 53 -24.29 -4.30 -9.20
N GLU A 54 -23.04 -4.77 -9.37
CA GLU A 54 -22.08 -4.95 -8.26
C GLU A 54 -21.87 -3.65 -7.46
N ILE A 55 -21.81 -2.49 -8.13
CA ILE A 55 -21.68 -1.18 -7.46
C ILE A 55 -22.96 -0.82 -6.71
N ILE A 56 -24.14 -1.04 -7.30
CA ILE A 56 -25.43 -0.74 -6.67
C ILE A 56 -25.64 -1.64 -5.45
N GLU A 57 -25.38 -2.94 -5.57
CA GLU A 57 -25.46 -3.91 -4.48
C GLU A 57 -24.48 -3.56 -3.35
N ASN A 58 -23.28 -3.09 -3.71
CA ASN A 58 -22.28 -2.61 -2.76
C ASN A 58 -22.54 -1.18 -2.24
N GLN A 59 -23.68 -0.56 -2.61
CA GLN A 59 -24.04 0.82 -2.22
C GLN A 59 -23.02 1.89 -2.63
N GLY A 60 -22.22 1.63 -3.65
CA GLY A 60 -21.19 2.52 -4.17
C GLY A 60 -19.83 1.85 -4.32
N VAL A 61 -18.82 2.70 -4.54
CA VAL A 61 -17.42 2.29 -4.69
C VAL A 61 -16.62 2.83 -3.51
N TYR A 62 -15.97 1.93 -2.78
CA TYR A 62 -15.03 2.26 -1.71
C TYR A 62 -13.61 2.24 -2.27
N ILE A 63 -12.89 3.34 -2.05
CA ILE A 63 -11.49 3.49 -2.48
C ILE A 63 -10.66 3.73 -1.22
N TYR A 64 -9.79 2.77 -0.91
CA TYR A 64 -8.86 2.88 0.20
C TYR A 64 -7.64 3.69 -0.25
N LEU A 65 -7.47 4.86 0.36
CA LEU A 65 -6.41 5.81 0.05
C LEU A 65 -5.38 5.85 1.19
N GLN A 66 -4.10 5.86 0.83
CA GLN A 66 -2.98 6.10 1.75
C GLN A 66 -2.28 7.41 1.39
N ASP A 67 -2.04 8.25 2.39
CA ASP A 67 -1.25 9.47 2.21
C ASP A 67 0.23 9.14 1.99
N ILE A 68 0.80 9.66 0.89
CA ILE A 68 2.19 9.45 0.49
C ILE A 68 3.16 10.08 1.49
N GLU A 69 2.84 11.25 2.07
CA GLU A 69 3.74 11.94 2.99
C GLU A 69 3.94 11.12 4.27
N LYS A 70 2.85 10.52 4.75
CA LYS A 70 2.88 9.66 5.94
C LYS A 70 3.67 8.37 5.69
N ALA A 71 3.50 7.76 4.52
CA ALA A 71 4.27 6.57 4.13
C ALA A 71 5.78 6.88 4.00
N ASN A 72 6.12 8.01 3.37
CA ASN A 72 7.51 8.42 3.17
C ASN A 72 8.22 8.73 4.50
N LYS A 73 7.53 9.36 5.46
CA LYS A 73 8.08 9.63 6.80
C LYS A 73 8.48 8.36 7.53
N ILE A 74 7.67 7.30 7.45
CA ILE A 74 7.96 6.00 8.08
C ILE A 74 9.16 5.34 7.40
N SER A 75 9.22 5.35 6.06
CA SER A 75 10.35 4.78 5.32
C SER A 75 11.68 5.47 5.66
N ARG A 76 11.69 6.81 5.75
CA ARG A 76 12.89 7.55 6.16
C ARG A 76 13.34 7.17 7.56
N PHE A 77 12.41 7.05 8.51
CA PHE A 77 12.73 6.61 9.87
C PHE A 77 13.35 5.22 9.90
N GLN A 78 12.81 4.26 9.13
CA GLN A 78 13.37 2.91 9.02
C GLN A 78 14.80 2.92 8.46
N ASN A 79 15.08 3.75 7.46
CA ASN A 79 16.43 3.87 6.90
C ASN A 79 17.43 4.42 7.93
N TYR A 80 17.06 5.47 8.67
CA TYR A 80 17.90 5.99 9.75
C TYR A 80 18.11 4.98 10.88
N ALA A 81 17.06 4.26 11.26
CA ALA A 81 17.14 3.21 12.28
C ALA A 81 18.09 2.07 11.85
N SER A 82 18.01 1.65 10.58
CA SER A 82 18.89 0.62 10.02
C SER A 82 20.37 1.06 10.02
N LEU A 83 20.65 2.29 9.60
CA LEU A 83 22.01 2.86 9.64
C LEU A 83 22.56 2.91 11.06
N LEU A 84 21.76 3.41 12.02
CA LEU A 84 22.17 3.50 13.42
C LEU A 84 22.43 2.10 14.02
N ALA A 85 21.55 1.14 13.75
CA ALA A 85 21.73 -0.24 14.21
C ALA A 85 23.02 -0.86 13.67
N GLY A 86 23.33 -0.63 12.38
CA GLY A 86 24.57 -1.08 11.77
C GLY A 86 25.82 -0.49 12.44
N ALA A 87 25.80 0.81 12.74
CA ALA A 87 26.90 1.48 13.42
C ALA A 87 27.11 0.96 14.85
N ILE A 88 26.03 0.77 15.61
CA ILE A 88 26.10 0.19 16.96
C ILE A 88 26.67 -1.22 16.92
N LEU A 89 26.24 -2.04 15.95
CA LEU A 89 26.70 -3.42 15.83
C LEU A 89 28.19 -3.50 15.46
N ALA A 90 28.65 -2.64 14.55
CA ALA A 90 30.08 -2.54 14.22
C ALA A 90 30.91 -2.14 15.45
N TRP A 91 30.45 -1.15 16.21
CA TRP A 91 31.12 -0.71 17.43
C TRP A 91 31.21 -1.81 18.49
N ILE A 92 30.14 -2.59 18.67
CA ILE A 92 30.12 -3.74 19.59
C ILE A 92 31.17 -4.78 19.18
N VAL A 93 31.25 -5.12 17.89
CA VAL A 93 32.24 -6.09 17.38
C VAL A 93 33.66 -5.59 17.63
N GLU A 94 33.93 -4.31 17.37
CA GLU A 94 35.24 -3.71 17.61
C GLU A 94 35.64 -3.73 19.08
N LEU A 95 34.67 -3.47 19.97
CA LEU A 95 34.85 -3.55 21.42
C LEU A 95 35.21 -4.98 21.86
N PHE A 96 34.51 -6.00 21.35
CA PHE A 96 34.82 -7.40 21.66
C PHE A 96 36.21 -7.81 21.18
N VAL A 97 36.59 -7.44 19.96
CA VAL A 97 37.94 -7.71 19.43
C VAL A 97 39.00 -7.06 20.32
N SER A 98 38.79 -5.81 20.72
CA SER A 98 39.71 -5.08 21.59
C SER A 98 39.89 -5.76 22.96
N ILE A 99 38.80 -6.22 23.58
CA ILE A 99 38.85 -6.98 24.84
C ILE A 99 39.66 -8.26 24.68
N ILE A 100 39.42 -9.04 23.62
CA ILE A 100 40.14 -10.30 23.36
C ILE A 100 41.63 -10.05 23.18
N LEU A 101 42.01 -9.01 22.43
CA LEU A 101 43.41 -8.65 22.22
C LEU A 101 44.11 -8.25 23.51
N VAL A 102 43.45 -7.45 24.36
CA VAL A 102 43.98 -7.06 25.68
C VAL A 102 44.12 -8.28 26.58
N TRP A 103 43.11 -9.16 26.62
CA TRP A 103 43.16 -10.38 27.42
C TRP A 103 44.28 -11.32 26.96
N LYS A 104 44.42 -11.56 25.65
CA LYS A 104 45.53 -12.36 25.09
C LYS A 104 46.89 -11.80 25.50
N ARG A 105 47.06 -10.46 25.45
CA ARG A 105 48.31 -9.81 25.88
C ARG A 105 48.59 -10.08 27.35
N LEU A 106 47.60 -9.93 28.24
CA LEU A 106 47.77 -10.14 29.68
C LEU A 106 48.11 -11.59 30.04
N VAL A 107 47.54 -12.57 29.34
CA VAL A 107 47.84 -13.99 29.58
C VAL A 107 49.24 -14.36 29.08
N VAL A 108 49.67 -13.86 27.92
CA VAL A 108 50.99 -14.17 27.34
C VAL A 108 52.15 -13.46 28.05
N THR A 109 51.87 -12.33 28.71
CA THR A 109 52.90 -11.57 29.47
C THR A 109 53.05 -12.06 30.92
N LYS A 110 52.30 -13.11 31.32
CA LYS A 110 52.48 -13.84 32.57
C LYS A 110 53.37 -15.07 32.32
#